data_AF-A0A1B6CPL7-F1
#
_entry.id   AF-A0A1B6CPL7-F1
#
_cell.length_a   1.000
_cell.length_b   1.000
_cell.length_c   1.000
_cell.angle_alpha   90.00
_cell.angle_beta   90.00
_cell.angle_gamma   90.00
#
_symmetry.space_group_name_H-M   'P 1'
#
loop_
_entity.id
_entity.type
_entity.pdbx_description
1 polymer ?
#
loop_
_entity_poly.entity_id
_entity_poly.type
_entity_poly.pdbx_seq_one_letter_code
_entity_poly.pdbx_strand_id
1 'polypeptide(L)'
;MLPHEDNLVSSLAKFTIGASTVTILNIHYTKEGKIQEYIKLIQNMKPDIILGDFTKLQDTELELEDFTRIFSKPTFTNSINSNVVQFRDNIFLNKCVLSKYSGISGVVRQGLEHLAIPRGWSWGGPASEHCPIWCELYV
;
A
#
# COMPACT_ATOMS: atom_id res chain seq x y z
N MET A 1 -0.01 -30.70 -12.52
CA MET A 1 0.09 -30.09 -11.18
C MET A 1 0.11 -28.60 -11.41
N LEU A 2 -1.02 -27.90 -11.23
CA LEU A 2 -1.06 -26.45 -11.36
C LEU A 2 -0.24 -25.87 -10.19
N PRO A 3 0.61 -24.85 -10.41
CA PRO A 3 1.30 -24.21 -9.31
C PRO A 3 0.24 -23.66 -8.35
N HIS A 4 0.45 -23.85 -7.05
CA HIS A 4 -0.29 -23.08 -6.04
C HIS A 4 0.04 -21.61 -6.33
N GLU A 5 -0.86 -20.90 -7.01
CA GLU A 5 -0.75 -19.45 -7.15
C GLU A 5 -0.90 -18.87 -5.76
N ASP A 6 0.20 -18.36 -5.21
CA ASP A 6 0.19 -17.64 -3.96
C ASP A 6 -0.75 -16.43 -4.08
N ASN A 7 -1.80 -16.40 -3.25
CA ASN A 7 -2.80 -15.33 -3.25
C ASN A 7 -2.21 -13.99 -2.75
N LEU A 8 -1.03 -14.04 -2.14
CA LEU A 8 -0.34 -12.93 -1.50
C LEU A 8 1.10 -12.89 -2.00
N VAL A 9 1.45 -11.79 -2.66
CA VAL A 9 2.83 -11.47 -3.02
C VAL A 9 3.35 -10.48 -1.99
N SER A 10 4.50 -10.79 -1.39
CA SER A 10 5.12 -9.89 -0.41
C SER A 10 6.64 -9.84 -0.54
N SER A 11 7.22 -8.72 -0.13
CA SER A 11 8.67 -8.54 -0.09
C SER A 11 9.04 -7.69 1.12
N LEU A 12 9.96 -8.20 1.94
CA LEU A 12 10.54 -7.46 3.06
C LEU A 12 11.90 -6.92 2.66
N ALA A 13 12.09 -5.62 2.84
CA ALA A 13 13.38 -4.96 2.64
C ALA A 13 13.81 -4.22 3.91
N LYS A 14 15.12 -4.19 4.16
CA LYS A 14 15.73 -3.47 5.28
C LYS A 14 16.53 -2.30 4.76
N PHE A 15 16.29 -1.13 5.32
CA PHE A 15 16.96 0.12 4.97
C PHE A 15 17.70 0.66 6.19
N THR A 16 18.89 1.20 5.96
CA THR A 16 19.64 1.96 6.95
C THR A 16 19.84 3.36 6.40
N ILE A 17 19.37 4.35 7.15
CA ILE A 17 19.43 5.76 6.78
C ILE A 17 20.00 6.51 7.98
N GLY A 18 21.24 7.00 7.84
CA GLY A 18 22.00 7.51 8.98
C GLY A 18 22.17 6.46 10.07
N ALA A 19 21.80 6.79 11.30
CA ALA A 19 21.79 5.85 12.44
C ALA A 19 20.48 5.07 12.58
N SER A 20 19.45 5.40 11.80
CA SER A 20 18.15 4.75 11.83
C SER A 20 18.14 3.52 10.92
N THR A 21 17.49 2.46 11.36
CA THR A 21 17.23 1.26 10.56
C THR A 21 15.74 0.98 10.56
N VAL A 22 15.18 0.68 9.39
CA VAL A 22 13.75 0.43 9.20
C VAL A 22 13.55 -0.74 8.26
N THR A 23 12.55 -1.56 8.54
CA THR A 23 12.10 -2.64 7.66
C THR A 23 10.76 -2.30 7.03
N ILE A 24 10.65 -2.55 5.72
CA ILE A 24 9.45 -2.26 4.93
C ILE A 24 8.96 -3.56 4.32
N LEU A 25 7.72 -3.92 4.62
CA LEU A 25 7.00 -5.03 4.02
C LEU A 25 6.04 -4.48 2.95
N ASN A 26 6.36 -4.74 1.68
CA ASN A 26 5.45 -4.48 0.57
C ASN A 26 4.50 -5.67 0.37
N ILE A 27 3.21 -5.41 0.19
CA ILE A 27 2.16 -6.43 0.04
C ILE A 27 1.26 -6.13 -1.17
N HIS A 28 0.94 -7.17 -1.93
CA HIS A 28 -0.03 -7.12 -3.02
C HIS A 28 -0.86 -8.41 -3.06
N TYR A 29 -2.19 -8.27 -3.10
CA TYR A 29 -3.11 -9.41 -3.23
C TYR A 29 -3.57 -9.60 -4.67
N THR A 30 -3.38 -10.81 -5.19
CA THR A 30 -3.81 -11.18 -6.55
C THR A 30 -5.26 -11.67 -6.58
N LYS A 31 -5.81 -12.09 -5.42
CA LYS A 31 -7.18 -12.57 -5.22
C LYS A 31 -7.74 -12.04 -3.88
N GLU A 32 -9.02 -12.27 -3.60
CA GLU A 32 -9.60 -11.95 -2.29
C GLU A 32 -8.79 -12.63 -1.17
N GLY A 33 -8.22 -11.79 -0.31
CA GLY A 33 -7.28 -12.20 0.72
C GLY A 33 -8.01 -12.61 1.99
N LYS A 34 -7.46 -13.60 2.71
CA LYS A 34 -7.88 -13.86 4.10
C LYS A 34 -7.00 -13.04 5.02
N ILE A 35 -7.59 -12.13 5.80
CA ILE A 35 -6.86 -11.29 6.76
C ILE A 35 -5.99 -12.09 7.75
N GLN A 36 -6.36 -13.34 8.03
CA GLN A 36 -5.58 -14.22 8.90
C GLN A 36 -4.20 -14.58 8.34
N GLU A 37 -4.04 -14.65 7.02
CA GLU A 37 -2.74 -14.87 6.38
C GLU A 37 -1.84 -13.64 6.53
N TYR A 38 -2.45 -12.46 6.45
CA TYR A 38 -1.80 -11.17 6.67
C TYR A 38 -1.26 -11.03 8.10
N ILE A 39 -2.11 -11.33 9.10
CA ILE A 39 -1.74 -11.29 10.51
C ILE A 39 -0.57 -12.23 10.79
N LYS A 40 -0.63 -13.47 10.28
CA LYS A 40 0.47 -14.44 10.45
C LYS A 40 1.77 -13.96 9.80
N LEU A 41 1.70 -13.42 8.58
CA LEU A 41 2.87 -12.89 7.89
C LEU A 41 3.54 -11.78 8.71
N ILE A 42 2.76 -10.84 9.24
CA ILE A 42 3.26 -9.71 10.02
C ILE A 42 3.83 -10.16 11.36
N GLN A 43 3.16 -11.07 12.05
CA GLN A 43 3.65 -11.63 13.31
C GLN A 43 4.99 -12.35 13.11
N ASN A 44 5.18 -13.01 11.96
CA ASN A 44 6.43 -13.70 11.63
C ASN A 44 7.54 -12.74 11.19
N MET A 45 7.24 -11.79 10.29
CA MET A 45 8.25 -10.89 9.70
C MET A 45 8.58 -9.69 10.59
N LYS A 46 7.64 -9.27 11.44
CA LYS A 46 7.74 -8.12 12.36
C LYS A 46 8.27 -6.85 11.69
N PRO A 47 7.64 -6.39 10.59
CA PRO A 47 8.10 -5.20 9.89
C PRO A 47 7.86 -3.93 10.70
N ASP A 48 8.59 -2.88 10.36
CA ASP A 48 8.38 -1.55 10.92
C ASP A 48 7.29 -0.77 10.17
N ILE A 49 7.29 -0.91 8.85
CA ILE A 49 6.35 -0.30 7.91
C ILE A 49 5.74 -1.41 7.06
N ILE A 50 4.44 -1.32 6.81
CA ILE A 50 3.75 -2.16 5.83
C ILE A 50 3.09 -1.25 4.81
N LEU A 51 3.22 -1.56 3.52
CA LEU A 51 2.61 -0.76 2.46
C LEU A 51 2.18 -1.61 1.28
N GLY A 52 1.30 -1.08 0.45
CA GLY A 52 0.90 -1.70 -0.81
C GLY A 52 -0.60 -1.62 -1.05
N ASP A 53 -1.11 -2.60 -1.79
CA ASP A 53 -2.50 -2.65 -2.26
C ASP A 53 -3.37 -3.52 -1.35
N PHE A 54 -4.33 -2.88 -0.67
CA PHE A 54 -5.29 -3.51 0.24
C PHE A 54 -6.71 -3.57 -0.35
N THR A 55 -6.88 -3.32 -1.65
CA THR A 55 -8.18 -3.29 -2.34
C THR A 55 -8.99 -4.55 -2.10
N LYS A 56 -8.33 -5.71 -2.04
CA LYS A 56 -8.93 -7.04 -1.89
C LYS A 56 -9.23 -7.46 -0.45
N LEU A 57 -9.03 -6.56 0.52
CA LEU A 57 -9.42 -6.76 1.93
C LEU A 57 -10.63 -5.89 2.26
N GLN A 58 -11.49 -6.34 3.17
CA GLN A 58 -12.60 -5.51 3.63
C GLN A 58 -12.08 -4.45 4.61
N ASP A 59 -12.63 -3.24 4.56
CA ASP A 59 -12.11 -2.10 5.35
C ASP A 59 -12.27 -2.34 6.86
N THR A 60 -13.29 -3.11 7.27
CA THR A 60 -13.50 -3.56 8.66
C THR A 60 -12.47 -4.57 9.16
N GLU A 61 -11.67 -5.15 8.25
CA GLU A 61 -10.65 -6.15 8.57
C GLU A 61 -9.24 -5.54 8.68
N LEU A 62 -9.08 -4.24 8.40
CA LEU A 62 -7.76 -3.58 8.35
C LEU A 62 -7.27 -3.05 9.72
N GLU A 63 -7.86 -3.51 10.82
CA GLU A 63 -7.38 -3.21 12.17
C GLU A 63 -6.26 -4.18 12.54
N LEU A 64 -5.05 -3.65 12.73
CA LEU A 64 -3.84 -4.41 13.05
C LEU A 64 -3.35 -3.99 14.42
N GLU A 65 -3.27 -4.95 15.34
CA GLU A 65 -3.15 -4.73 16.80
C GLU A 65 -1.94 -3.88 17.25
N ASP A 66 -0.95 -3.63 16.38
CA ASP A 66 0.22 -2.78 16.67
C ASP A 66 0.57 -1.76 15.59
N PHE A 67 -0.29 -1.62 14.57
CA PHE A 67 -0.04 -0.72 13.46
C PHE A 67 -1.12 0.34 13.34
N THR A 68 -0.70 1.56 13.04
CA THR A 68 -1.60 2.65 12.70
C THR A 68 -1.58 2.86 11.19
N ARG A 69 -2.76 2.79 10.57
CA ARG A 69 -2.94 3.16 9.16
C ARG A 69 -2.83 4.68 8.99
N ILE A 70 -2.12 5.12 7.96
CA ILE A 70 -1.96 6.54 7.68
C ILE A 70 -3.25 7.13 7.10
N PHE A 71 -3.90 6.42 6.18
CA PHE A 71 -5.21 6.81 5.66
C PHE A 71 -6.32 6.16 6.50
N SER A 72 -6.79 6.89 7.52
CA SER A 72 -7.79 6.42 8.48
C SER A 72 -9.24 6.51 8.01
N LYS A 73 -9.50 7.23 6.91
CA LYS A 73 -10.78 7.26 6.20
C LYS A 73 -10.64 6.50 4.89
N PRO A 74 -11.74 5.94 4.33
CA PRO A 74 -11.73 5.35 3.00
C PRO A 74 -11.11 6.34 2.00
N THR A 75 -9.89 6.04 1.56
CA THR A 75 -9.11 6.89 0.66
C THR A 75 -8.89 6.10 -0.61
N PHE A 76 -9.58 6.50 -1.68
CA PHE A 76 -9.44 5.84 -2.96
C PHE A 76 -8.21 6.34 -3.69
N THR A 77 -7.36 5.40 -4.08
CA THR A 77 -6.10 5.67 -4.78
C THR A 77 -6.25 5.43 -6.27
N ASN A 78 -7.44 5.53 -6.84
CA ASN A 78 -7.61 5.47 -8.29
C ASN A 78 -6.95 6.66 -9.00
N SER A 79 -6.29 6.40 -10.12
CA SER A 79 -5.82 7.43 -11.06
C SER A 79 -6.95 8.04 -11.89
N ILE A 80 -7.96 7.23 -12.21
CA ILE A 80 -9.17 7.65 -12.90
C ILE A 80 -10.37 7.42 -11.99
N ASN A 81 -11.23 8.43 -11.85
CA ASN A 81 -12.43 8.31 -11.05
C ASN A 81 -13.36 7.23 -11.65
N SER A 82 -13.63 6.17 -10.89
CA SER A 82 -14.43 5.03 -11.28
C SER A 82 -15.33 4.60 -10.12
N ASN A 83 -16.60 4.38 -10.41
CA ASN A 83 -17.56 3.86 -9.43
C ASN A 83 -17.59 2.32 -9.42
N VAL A 84 -16.86 1.67 -10.32
CA VAL A 84 -16.89 0.20 -10.50
C VAL A 84 -15.76 -0.47 -9.75
N VAL A 85 -14.57 0.12 -9.79
CA VAL A 85 -13.37 -0.40 -9.12
C VAL A 85 -12.80 0.71 -8.25
N GLN A 86 -12.56 0.39 -6.98
CA GLN A 86 -12.03 1.33 -6.00
C GLN A 86 -10.74 0.75 -5.43
N PHE A 87 -9.62 1.39 -5.76
CA PHE A 87 -8.32 0.98 -5.24
C PHE A 87 -8.10 1.58 -3.85
N ARG A 88 -7.53 0.76 -2.96
CA ARG A 88 -7.27 1.11 -1.56
C ARG A 88 -5.85 0.75 -1.20
N ASP A 89 -4.91 1.58 -1.62
CA ASP A 89 -3.53 1.48 -1.16
C ASP A 89 -3.38 2.17 0.21
N ASN A 90 -2.52 1.63 1.08
CA ASN A 90 -2.28 2.25 2.39
C ASN A 90 -0.84 2.02 2.87
N ILE A 91 -0.46 2.76 3.91
CA ILE A 91 0.77 2.60 4.67
C ILE A 91 0.39 2.41 6.13
N PHE A 92 0.98 1.41 6.77
CA PHE A 92 0.79 1.07 8.17
C PHE A 92 2.13 1.21 8.89
N LEU A 93 2.13 1.94 10.00
CA LEU A 93 3.31 2.20 10.81
C LEU A 93 3.17 1.52 12.16
N ASN A 94 4.19 0.78 12.60
CA ASN A 94 4.24 0.32 13.99
C ASN A 94 4.46 1.51 14.94
N LYS A 95 4.30 1.28 16.25
CA LYS A 95 4.47 2.32 17.29
C LYS A 95 5.82 3.06 17.22
N CYS A 96 6.91 2.36 16.87
CA CYS A 96 8.25 2.95 16.77
C CYS A 96 8.33 3.95 15.62
N VAL A 97 7.95 3.55 14.40
CA VAL A 97 8.00 4.45 13.23
C VAL A 97 6.93 5.53 13.30
N LEU A 98 5.76 5.22 13.87
CA LEU A 98 4.70 6.20 14.08
C LEU A 98 5.19 7.40 14.90
N SER A 99 6.07 7.19 15.89
CA SER A 99 6.65 8.30 16.67
C SER A 99 7.51 9.27 15.84
N LYS A 100 7.96 8.82 14.66
CA LYS A 100 8.75 9.59 13.69
C LYS A 100 7.90 10.15 12.55
N TYR A 101 6.61 9.82 12.50
CA TYR A 101 5.71 10.32 11.46
C TYR A 101 5.49 11.82 11.63
N SER A 102 5.74 12.58 10.57
CA SER A 102 5.56 14.05 10.53
C SER A 102 4.09 14.48 10.69
N GLY A 103 3.15 13.57 10.48
CA GLY A 103 1.73 13.89 10.31
C GLY A 103 1.36 14.25 8.88
N ILE A 104 2.32 14.28 7.94
CA ILE A 104 2.11 14.65 6.54
C ILE A 104 2.15 13.40 5.65
N SER A 105 1.06 13.20 4.91
CA SER A 105 0.90 12.14 3.93
C SER A 105 -0.01 12.58 2.79
N GLY A 106 0.00 11.84 1.67
CA GLY A 106 -0.90 12.14 0.58
C GLY A 106 -0.94 11.10 -0.52
N VAL A 107 -1.89 11.31 -1.43
CA VAL A 107 -2.01 10.59 -2.69
C VAL A 107 -1.44 11.48 -3.79
N VAL A 108 -0.48 10.99 -4.56
CA VAL A 108 0.04 11.70 -5.73
C VAL A 108 -0.97 11.57 -6.85
N ARG A 109 -1.53 12.69 -7.32
CA ARG A 109 -2.55 12.70 -8.40
C ARG A 109 -2.12 13.48 -9.64
N GLN A 110 -1.08 14.28 -9.53
CA GLN A 110 -0.63 15.17 -10.61
C GLN A 110 0.56 14.55 -11.34
N GLY A 111 0.68 14.82 -12.64
CA GLY A 111 1.82 14.38 -13.46
C GLY A 111 1.87 12.87 -13.72
N LEU A 112 0.78 12.15 -13.47
CA LEU A 112 0.69 10.70 -13.68
C LEU A 112 0.10 10.31 -15.03
N GLU A 113 -0.28 11.28 -15.85
CA GLU A 113 -0.79 11.07 -17.21
C GLU A 113 0.22 11.60 -18.22
N HIS A 114 0.33 10.92 -19.37
CA HIS A 114 1.22 11.35 -20.45
C HIS A 114 0.58 11.09 -21.81
N LEU A 115 0.75 12.03 -22.76
CA LEU A 115 0.13 11.96 -24.09
C LEU A 115 0.47 10.66 -24.84
N ALA A 116 1.70 10.15 -24.69
CA ALA A 116 2.12 8.91 -25.33
C ALA A 116 1.58 7.62 -24.67
N ILE A 117 0.87 7.72 -23.54
CA ILE A 117 0.24 6.57 -22.90
C ILE A 117 -1.18 6.41 -23.47
N PRO A 118 -1.56 5.23 -23.97
CA PRO A 118 -2.92 4.99 -24.45
C PRO A 118 -3.97 5.03 -23.33
N ARG A 119 -5.18 5.49 -23.67
CA ARG A 119 -6.38 5.49 -22.81
C ARG A 119 -7.57 4.98 -23.60
N GLY A 120 -7.67 3.66 -23.74
CA GLY A 120 -8.61 3.03 -24.67
C GLY A 120 -8.31 3.48 -26.10
N TRP A 121 -9.30 4.08 -26.77
CA TRP A 121 -9.16 4.63 -28.13
C TRP A 121 -8.64 6.08 -28.17
N SER A 122 -8.18 6.62 -27.03
CA SER A 122 -7.64 7.97 -26.91
C SER A 122 -6.20 7.98 -26.38
N TRP A 123 -5.54 9.13 -26.45
CA TRP A 123 -4.20 9.39 -25.90
C TRP A 123 -4.29 10.11 -24.55
N GLY A 124 -3.20 10.16 -23.77
CA GLY A 124 -3.20 10.83 -22.47
C GLY A 124 -3.67 9.90 -21.33
N GLY A 125 -3.23 8.65 -21.34
CA GLY A 125 -3.53 7.68 -20.29
C GLY A 125 -2.67 7.85 -19.04
N PRO A 126 -3.12 7.27 -17.92
CA PRO A 126 -2.35 7.26 -16.68
C PRO A 126 -1.25 6.19 -16.72
N ALA A 127 -0.16 6.41 -15.98
CA ALA A 127 0.93 5.44 -15.82
C ALA A 127 0.49 4.14 -15.11
N SER A 128 -0.58 4.21 -14.32
CA SER A 128 -1.18 3.08 -13.59
C SER A 128 -2.65 3.39 -13.32
N GLU A 129 -3.46 2.37 -13.04
CA GLU A 129 -4.81 2.56 -12.51
C GLU A 129 -4.81 3.03 -11.04
N HIS A 130 -3.67 2.86 -10.36
CA HIS A 130 -3.40 3.33 -9.01
C HIS A 130 -2.56 4.61 -9.00
N CYS A 131 -2.88 5.51 -8.08
CA CYS A 131 -2.09 6.65 -7.68
C CYS A 131 -1.11 6.23 -6.57
N PRO A 132 0.18 6.60 -6.68
CA PRO A 132 1.13 6.43 -5.60
C PRO A 132 0.67 7.15 -4.32
N ILE A 133 1.03 6.57 -3.19
CA ILE A 133 0.84 7.16 -1.87
C ILE A 133 2.18 7.41 -1.19
N TRP A 134 2.21 8.37 -0.27
CA TRP A 134 3.43 8.72 0.45
C TRP A 134 3.13 9.20 1.86
N CYS A 135 4.14 9.14 2.72
CA CYS A 135 4.19 9.76 4.02
C CYS A 135 5.60 10.26 4.32
N GLU A 136 5.74 11.29 5.14
CA GLU A 136 7.04 11.83 5.56
C GLU A 136 7.39 11.38 6.99
N LEU A 137 8.63 10.91 7.17
CA LEU A 137 9.19 10.45 8.43
C LEU A 137 10.45 11.25 8.77
N TYR A 138 10.63 11.61 10.04
CA TYR A 138 11.90 12.11 10.56
C TYR A 138 12.88 10.94 10.75
N VAL A 139 14.13 11.10 10.31
CA VAL A 139 15.13 10.03 10.27
C VAL A 139 16.27 10.26 11.26
#